data_AF-A0A962KPR2-F1
#
_entry.id   AF-A0A962KPR2-F1
#
_cell.length_a   1.000
_cell.length_b   1.000
_cell.length_c   1.000
_cell.angle_alpha   90.00
_cell.angle_beta   90.00
_cell.angle_gamma   90.00
#
_symmetry.space_group_name_H-M   'P 1'
#
loop_
_entity.id
_entity.type
_entity.pdbx_description
1 polymer ?
#
loop_
_entity_poly.entity_id
_entity_poly.type
_entity_poly.pdbx_seq_one_letter_code
_entity_poly.pdbx_strand_id
1 'polypeptide(L)'
;MIILLLILAGFWAFLFLPDYKGRDWYPEPQWPQAQVGEGSGGYFLRSAFYILGYPFKVVQLALIEAFFSVDTVLYSGYYTPAPEPSPGAYVLAKSRNRAPVEMIIPASSVRFFFDLDGDGDGDKVSWINEKGLILFQDLNNNNRLDNGEELMTARDEREWEPLRALDSNKDYMLDGRDPAFRTLKFLWDKNGNQAFSPSETIPAYKLVRAFILTDVNPITTNIKTTYVDPQTHKATEISLRAFFTSYIPTLATNGHPSVLLHMLFEHHKASAFPTLPSRLKGVEGAEATLSEYSRYPNMRGFSELSDLHAEMYGDPVLKKMVTDFSARTPEALLLEPARTRADLMAILLRWGRVMQIEPGKRGWFVDARILALQEKMTERSVYDSGVEITPHPEEAQELKAQWEDLFDQVRARLLLQTQAGHKLFPGGVTYDEEAQEVKVTGEVSKDYLLSLALQAQSLSAADRRELLDIIVTMMAYAVPGPDDPSAGDVSAQSADALAAFHAALFP
;
A
#
# COMPACT_ATOMS: atom_id res chain seq x y z
N MET A 1 -17.25 -34.18 2.40
CA MET A 1 -18.67 -34.51 2.67
C MET A 1 -18.90 -35.95 3.16
N ILE A 2 -18.10 -36.94 2.75
CA ILE A 2 -18.24 -38.34 3.22
C ILE A 2 -17.66 -38.58 4.63
N ILE A 3 -16.61 -37.87 5.03
CA ILE A 3 -16.06 -37.94 6.40
C ILE A 3 -17.07 -37.41 7.45
N LEU A 4 -17.88 -36.40 7.08
CA LEU A 4 -18.93 -35.86 7.95
C LEU A 4 -20.08 -36.86 8.15
N LEU A 5 -20.39 -37.69 7.14
CA LEU A 5 -21.37 -38.78 7.23
C LEU A 5 -20.88 -39.93 8.12
N LEU A 6 -19.57 -40.19 8.15
CA LEU A 6 -18.98 -41.23 9.03
C LEU A 6 -18.95 -40.82 10.51
N ILE A 7 -18.75 -39.53 10.80
CA ILE A 7 -18.84 -39.01 12.18
C ILE A 7 -20.31 -38.98 12.64
N LEU A 8 -21.26 -38.62 11.77
CA LEU A 8 -22.70 -38.67 12.07
C LEU A 8 -23.22 -40.11 12.27
N ALA A 9 -22.67 -41.10 11.57
CA ALA A 9 -23.00 -42.51 11.77
C ALA A 9 -22.43 -43.07 13.09
N GLY A 10 -21.24 -42.61 13.52
CA GLY A 10 -20.68 -42.97 14.83
C GLY A 10 -21.42 -42.34 16.01
N PHE A 11 -22.02 -41.16 15.82
CA PHE A 11 -22.70 -40.42 16.90
C PHE A 11 -24.11 -40.95 17.23
N TRP A 12 -24.73 -41.72 16.33
CA TRP A 12 -26.05 -42.33 16.58
C TRP A 12 -26.01 -43.68 17.30
N ALA A 13 -24.81 -44.20 17.64
CA ALA A 13 -24.66 -45.44 18.40
C ALA A 13 -24.65 -45.26 19.94
N PHE A 14 -24.80 -44.03 20.44
CA PHE A 14 -24.92 -43.74 21.87
C PHE A 14 -26.34 -43.29 22.21
N LEU A 15 -27.28 -44.23 22.34
CA LEU A 15 -28.50 -44.06 23.13
C LEU A 15 -29.15 -45.43 23.38
N PHE A 16 -29.48 -45.67 24.64
CA PHE A 16 -30.09 -46.87 25.25
C PHE A 16 -29.12 -47.95 25.76
N LEU A 17 -28.55 -47.69 26.94
CA LEU A 17 -28.22 -48.73 27.92
C LEU A 17 -29.25 -48.68 29.05
N PRO A 18 -29.97 -49.77 29.35
CA PRO A 18 -30.39 -50.06 30.71
C PRO A 18 -29.34 -50.95 31.38
N ASP A 19 -28.87 -50.48 32.52
CA ASP A 19 -28.09 -51.19 33.54
C ASP A 19 -28.79 -52.50 33.95
N TYR A 20 -28.09 -53.65 33.91
CA TYR A 20 -27.72 -54.39 35.13
C TYR A 20 -27.12 -55.79 34.89
N LYS A 21 -26.01 -56.02 35.62
CA LYS A 21 -25.53 -57.28 36.25
C LYS A 21 -25.04 -58.42 35.36
N GLY A 22 -23.72 -58.57 35.36
CA GLY A 22 -23.10 -59.86 35.67
C GLY A 22 -22.07 -60.40 34.67
N ARG A 23 -20.79 -60.26 35.07
CA ARG A 23 -19.64 -61.13 34.81
C ARG A 23 -19.09 -61.28 33.39
N ASP A 24 -17.75 -61.21 33.39
CA ASP A 24 -16.76 -61.70 32.42
C ASP A 24 -16.62 -60.93 31.09
N TRP A 25 -15.60 -60.08 31.07
CA TRP A 25 -15.06 -59.44 29.88
C TRP A 25 -14.37 -60.51 29.03
N TYR A 26 -14.86 -60.73 27.81
CA TYR A 26 -14.10 -61.45 26.79
C TYR A 26 -12.87 -60.62 26.39
N PRO A 27 -11.72 -61.25 26.06
CA PRO A 27 -10.55 -60.51 25.60
C PRO A 27 -10.91 -59.73 24.33
N GLU A 28 -10.42 -58.49 24.24
CA GLU A 28 -10.55 -57.65 23.04
C GLU A 28 -10.32 -58.50 21.79
N PRO A 29 -11.27 -58.55 20.84
CA PRO A 29 -10.96 -59.11 19.54
C PRO A 29 -9.87 -58.20 18.95
N GLN A 30 -8.72 -58.79 18.61
CA GLN A 30 -7.71 -58.10 17.82
C GLN A 30 -8.39 -57.64 16.53
N TRP A 31 -8.70 -56.34 16.47
CA TRP A 31 -9.25 -55.71 15.28
C TRP A 31 -8.28 -55.96 14.13
N PRO A 32 -8.76 -56.30 12.92
CA PRO A 32 -7.86 -56.42 11.79
C PRO A 32 -7.17 -55.07 11.57
N GLN A 33 -5.84 -55.05 11.69
CA GLN A 33 -5.06 -53.88 11.31
C GLN A 33 -5.36 -53.56 9.86
N ALA A 34 -5.80 -52.32 9.59
CA ALA A 34 -5.94 -51.83 8.23
C ALA A 34 -4.56 -51.83 7.57
N GLN A 35 -4.31 -52.79 6.67
CA GLN A 35 -3.16 -52.71 5.78
C GLN A 35 -3.49 -51.72 4.66
N VAL A 36 -2.96 -50.51 4.77
CA VAL A 36 -2.95 -49.53 3.68
C VAL A 36 -1.73 -49.84 2.81
N GLY A 37 -1.96 -50.42 1.64
CA GLY A 37 -0.93 -50.64 0.62
C GLY A 37 -1.09 -49.64 -0.53
N GLU A 38 -0.02 -48.94 -0.90
CA GLU A 38 0.02 -48.09 -2.08
C GLU A 38 0.15 -48.95 -3.35
N GLY A 39 -0.92 -48.98 -4.15
CA GLY A 39 -0.92 -49.55 -5.49
C GLY A 39 -2.05 -48.89 -6.29
N SER A 40 -1.73 -48.38 -7.47
CA SER A 40 -2.60 -47.58 -8.33
C SER A 40 -3.97 -48.23 -8.59
N GLY A 41 -5.03 -47.61 -8.06
CA GLY A 41 -6.41 -47.80 -8.48
C GLY A 41 -7.30 -48.66 -7.57
N GLY A 42 -7.76 -48.09 -6.45
CA GLY A 42 -8.90 -48.60 -5.69
C GLY A 42 -8.68 -48.63 -4.18
N TYR A 43 -9.57 -47.99 -3.41
CA TYR A 43 -9.63 -48.14 -1.94
C TYR A 43 -10.60 -49.26 -1.59
N PHE A 44 -10.21 -50.15 -0.66
CA PHE A 44 -11.05 -51.25 -0.19
C PHE A 44 -11.57 -50.96 1.22
N LEU A 45 -12.88 -51.05 1.41
CA LEU A 45 -13.52 -50.97 2.73
C LEU A 45 -14.21 -52.31 2.99
N ARG A 46 -13.65 -53.12 3.89
CA ARG A 46 -14.29 -54.34 4.40
C ARG A 46 -14.90 -54.03 5.77
N SER A 47 -16.22 -54.11 5.86
CA SER A 47 -16.95 -54.00 7.12
C SER A 47 -17.81 -55.23 7.31
N ALA A 48 -17.68 -55.89 8.48
CA ALA A 48 -18.57 -56.96 8.90
C ALA A 48 -19.39 -56.47 10.09
N PHE A 49 -20.71 -56.65 10.05
CA PHE A 49 -21.59 -56.35 11.18
C PHE A 49 -22.15 -57.65 11.75
N TYR A 50 -22.21 -57.74 13.08
CA TYR A 50 -22.83 -58.84 13.80
C TYR A 50 -24.03 -58.29 14.57
N ILE A 51 -25.22 -58.84 14.33
CA ILE A 51 -26.40 -58.54 15.15
C ILE A 51 -26.57 -59.66 16.16
N LEU A 52 -26.57 -59.31 17.45
CA LEU A 52 -26.86 -60.22 18.56
C LEU A 52 -28.38 -60.25 18.80
N GLY A 53 -29.03 -61.33 18.37
CA GLY A 53 -30.44 -61.61 18.66
C GLY A 53 -30.60 -62.66 19.76
N TYR A 54 -31.39 -62.36 20.78
CA TYR A 54 -31.81 -63.32 21.81
C TYR A 54 -32.99 -64.19 21.30
N PRO A 55 -33.12 -65.49 21.64
CA PRO A 55 -32.17 -66.37 22.29
C PRO A 55 -31.49 -67.28 21.24
N PHE A 56 -30.20 -67.05 20.99
CA PHE A 56 -29.28 -67.93 20.27
C PHE A 56 -29.59 -68.21 18.78
N LYS A 57 -29.10 -67.33 17.91
CA LYS A 57 -28.48 -67.68 16.61
C LYS A 57 -27.75 -66.47 16.04
N VAL A 58 -26.43 -66.55 15.91
CA VAL A 58 -25.66 -65.60 15.11
C VAL A 58 -25.96 -65.91 13.65
N VAL A 59 -26.65 -65.01 12.96
CA VAL A 59 -26.88 -65.12 11.52
C VAL A 59 -25.99 -64.10 10.84
N GLN A 60 -24.99 -64.58 10.10
CA GLN A 60 -24.21 -63.76 9.18
C GLN A 60 -25.10 -63.46 7.98
N LEU A 61 -25.56 -62.21 7.85
CA LEU A 61 -26.39 -61.80 6.71
C LEU A 61 -25.67 -60.74 5.87
N ALA A 62 -25.43 -61.15 4.63
CA ALA A 62 -24.99 -60.39 3.45
C ALA A 62 -23.63 -59.67 3.52
N LEU A 63 -22.69 -60.19 2.70
CA LEU A 63 -21.52 -59.48 2.22
C LEU A 63 -21.99 -58.41 1.22
N ILE A 64 -21.87 -57.13 1.56
CA ILE A 64 -22.02 -56.05 0.57
C ILE A 64 -20.62 -55.65 0.14
N GLU A 65 -20.20 -56.11 -1.04
CA GLU A 65 -19.04 -55.55 -1.73
C GLU A 65 -19.49 -54.29 -2.46
N ALA A 66 -19.18 -53.13 -1.89
CA ALA A 66 -19.35 -51.86 -2.58
C ALA A 66 -18.04 -51.52 -3.32
N PHE A 67 -18.10 -51.55 -4.65
CA PHE A 67 -17.02 -51.04 -5.50
C PHE A 67 -17.19 -49.54 -5.66
N PHE A 68 -16.21 -48.76 -5.22
CA PHE A 68 -16.11 -47.35 -5.60
C PHE A 68 -14.83 -47.19 -6.41
N SER A 69 -14.99 -46.98 -7.72
CA SER A 69 -13.93 -46.38 -8.55
C SER A 69 -13.92 -44.90 -8.22
N VAL A 70 -12.87 -44.44 -7.55
CA VAL A 70 -12.55 -43.02 -7.61
C VAL A 70 -11.79 -42.86 -8.92
N ASP A 71 -12.45 -42.32 -9.93
CA ASP A 71 -11.73 -41.76 -11.08
C ASP A 71 -10.95 -40.56 -10.55
N THR A 72 -9.74 -40.81 -10.06
CA THR A 72 -8.77 -39.74 -9.97
C THR A 72 -8.46 -39.37 -11.40
N VAL A 73 -9.16 -38.37 -11.92
CA VAL A 73 -8.63 -37.58 -13.03
C VAL A 73 -7.35 -36.98 -12.47
N LEU A 74 -6.23 -37.67 -12.71
CA LEU A 74 -4.95 -37.00 -12.73
C LEU A 74 -5.09 -35.97 -13.84
N TYR A 75 -5.40 -34.74 -13.45
CA TYR A 75 -5.16 -33.60 -14.31
C TYR A 75 -3.65 -33.63 -14.57
N SER A 76 -3.22 -34.30 -15.65
CA SER A 76 -2.04 -33.88 -16.39
C SER A 76 -2.42 -32.61 -17.19
N GLY A 77 -3.09 -31.67 -16.54
CA GLY A 77 -2.94 -30.29 -16.94
C GLY A 77 -1.50 -29.99 -16.60
N TYR A 78 -0.71 -29.59 -17.60
CA TYR A 78 0.60 -29.03 -17.40
C TYR A 78 0.62 -28.27 -16.07
N TYR A 79 1.36 -28.79 -15.10
CA TYR A 79 1.81 -28.00 -13.97
C TYR A 79 2.63 -26.90 -14.64
N THR A 80 1.98 -25.77 -14.94
CA THR A 80 2.69 -24.51 -14.80
C THR A 80 3.19 -24.57 -13.37
N PRO A 81 4.51 -24.53 -13.12
CA PRO A 81 5.00 -24.44 -11.75
C PRO A 81 4.14 -23.38 -11.05
N ALA A 82 3.79 -23.64 -9.78
CA ALA A 82 3.19 -22.60 -8.97
C ALA A 82 4.03 -21.33 -9.21
N PRO A 83 3.41 -20.18 -9.52
CA PRO A 83 4.18 -18.95 -9.65
C PRO A 83 5.14 -18.89 -8.47
N GLU A 84 6.40 -18.49 -8.71
CA GLU A 84 7.35 -18.28 -7.61
C GLU A 84 6.62 -17.58 -6.47
N PRO A 85 6.82 -18.01 -5.21
CA PRO A 85 6.13 -17.39 -4.08
C PRO A 85 6.24 -15.89 -4.23
N SER A 86 5.10 -15.28 -4.54
CA SER A 86 5.03 -13.89 -4.92
C SER A 86 4.46 -13.17 -3.72
N PRO A 87 5.12 -12.10 -3.25
CA PRO A 87 4.56 -11.26 -2.20
C PRO A 87 3.13 -10.86 -2.56
N GLY A 88 2.29 -10.77 -1.54
CA GLY A 88 0.86 -10.67 -1.72
C GLY A 88 0.20 -9.97 -0.55
N ALA A 89 -1.11 -10.09 -0.45
CA ALA A 89 -1.91 -9.52 0.64
C ALA A 89 -3.09 -10.42 1.00
N TYR A 90 -3.57 -10.31 2.23
CA TYR A 90 -4.90 -10.81 2.57
C TYR A 90 -5.96 -9.75 2.26
N VAL A 91 -7.01 -10.14 1.57
CA VAL A 91 -8.05 -9.21 1.10
C VAL A 91 -9.42 -9.64 1.62
N LEU A 92 -10.09 -8.75 2.37
CA LEU A 92 -11.46 -8.95 2.80
C LEU A 92 -12.43 -8.48 1.70
N ALA A 93 -13.23 -9.40 1.17
CA ALA A 93 -14.26 -9.06 0.19
C ALA A 93 -15.50 -8.46 0.87
N LYS A 94 -16.00 -7.33 0.37
CA LYS A 94 -17.19 -6.66 0.93
C LYS A 94 -18.52 -7.35 0.59
N SER A 95 -18.59 -8.12 -0.49
CA SER A 95 -19.81 -8.78 -0.96
C SER A 95 -19.56 -10.24 -1.33
N ARG A 96 -20.49 -11.12 -0.93
CA ARG A 96 -20.50 -12.53 -1.34
C ARG A 96 -20.99 -12.74 -2.78
N ASN A 97 -21.74 -11.77 -3.33
CA ASN A 97 -22.50 -11.93 -4.58
C ASN A 97 -21.94 -11.13 -5.78
N ARG A 98 -20.91 -10.30 -5.58
CA ARG A 98 -20.17 -9.67 -6.68
C ARG A 98 -18.85 -10.40 -6.83
N ALA A 99 -18.51 -10.82 -8.04
CA ALA A 99 -17.37 -11.70 -8.25
C ALA A 99 -16.08 -11.05 -7.71
N PRO A 100 -15.23 -11.79 -6.97
CA PRO A 100 -14.01 -11.23 -6.40
C PRO A 100 -13.05 -10.66 -7.45
N VAL A 101 -13.19 -11.08 -8.71
CA VAL A 101 -12.39 -10.54 -9.82
C VAL A 101 -12.66 -9.05 -10.10
N GLU A 102 -13.84 -8.51 -9.78
CA GLU A 102 -14.17 -7.09 -10.03
C GLU A 102 -13.49 -6.11 -9.08
N MET A 103 -12.86 -6.61 -8.01
CA MET A 103 -12.15 -5.76 -7.06
C MET A 103 -10.69 -5.53 -7.46
N ILE A 104 -10.17 -6.28 -8.44
CA ILE A 104 -8.77 -6.25 -8.85
C ILE A 104 -8.51 -5.03 -9.73
N ILE A 105 -7.43 -4.31 -9.41
CA ILE A 105 -6.77 -3.34 -10.30
C ILE A 105 -5.45 -4.00 -10.73
N PRO A 106 -5.26 -4.34 -12.02
CA PRO A 106 -4.00 -4.93 -12.48
C PRO A 106 -2.85 -3.95 -12.33
N ALA A 107 -1.63 -4.44 -12.10
CA ALA A 107 -0.45 -3.60 -11.82
C ALA A 107 -0.17 -2.56 -12.91
N SER A 108 -0.43 -2.91 -14.17
CA SER A 108 -0.30 -2.00 -15.32
C SER A 108 -1.28 -0.81 -15.29
N SER A 109 -2.35 -0.90 -14.49
CA SER A 109 -3.37 0.14 -14.31
C SER A 109 -3.26 0.88 -12.99
N VAL A 110 -2.35 0.46 -12.11
CA VAL A 110 -2.05 1.16 -10.86
C VAL A 110 -1.25 2.44 -11.14
N ARG A 111 -1.49 3.48 -10.33
CA ARG A 111 -0.91 4.83 -10.47
C ARG A 111 -0.12 5.30 -9.26
N PHE A 112 0.06 4.44 -8.26
CA PHE A 112 1.00 4.65 -7.16
C PHE A 112 2.09 3.60 -7.23
N PHE A 113 3.12 3.82 -6.42
CA PHE A 113 4.18 2.86 -6.18
C PHE A 113 4.13 2.46 -4.73
N PHE A 114 4.27 1.17 -4.47
CA PHE A 114 4.30 0.58 -3.14
C PHE A 114 5.59 -0.19 -3.00
N ASP A 115 6.43 0.22 -2.05
CA ASP A 115 7.67 -0.46 -1.73
C ASP A 115 7.32 -1.84 -1.15
N LEU A 116 7.36 -2.89 -1.98
CA LEU A 116 6.88 -4.21 -1.61
C LEU A 116 7.93 -5.01 -0.84
N ASP A 117 9.21 -4.78 -1.10
CA ASP A 117 10.33 -5.49 -0.47
C ASP A 117 11.06 -4.68 0.61
N GLY A 118 10.59 -3.46 0.91
CA GLY A 118 11.08 -2.62 2.01
C GLY A 118 12.45 -2.00 1.73
N ASP A 119 12.85 -1.89 0.46
CA ASP A 119 14.16 -1.41 0.07
C ASP A 119 14.21 0.09 -0.26
N GLY A 120 13.10 0.79 -0.05
CA GLY A 120 12.91 2.22 -0.30
C GLY A 120 12.52 2.55 -1.74
N ASP A 121 12.44 1.55 -2.60
CA ASP A 121 12.13 1.68 -4.02
C ASP A 121 10.71 1.14 -4.27
N GLY A 122 9.79 2.01 -4.71
CA GLY A 122 8.38 1.60 -4.89
C GLY A 122 8.13 0.75 -6.15
N ASP A 123 7.32 -0.30 -6.02
CA ASP A 123 6.89 -1.19 -7.11
C ASP A 123 5.47 -0.87 -7.62
N LYS A 124 5.20 -1.19 -8.89
CA LYS A 124 3.80 -1.30 -9.37
C LYS A 124 3.29 -2.68 -9.04
N VAL A 125 2.55 -2.73 -7.94
CA VAL A 125 1.81 -3.90 -7.50
C VAL A 125 0.36 -3.80 -7.95
N SER A 126 -0.26 -4.92 -8.32
CA SER A 126 -1.70 -4.97 -8.50
C SER A 126 -2.40 -4.64 -7.18
N TRP A 127 -3.53 -3.97 -7.28
CA TRP A 127 -4.23 -3.44 -6.11
C TRP A 127 -5.68 -3.89 -6.04
N ILE A 128 -6.36 -3.42 -4.99
CA ILE A 128 -7.76 -3.69 -4.73
C ILE A 128 -8.52 -2.36 -4.64
N ASN A 129 -9.62 -2.26 -5.39
CA ASN A 129 -10.48 -1.07 -5.38
C ASN A 129 -11.42 -1.04 -4.16
N GLU A 130 -12.38 -0.11 -4.16
CA GLU A 130 -13.29 0.18 -3.04
C GLU A 130 -14.20 -1.01 -2.63
N LYS A 131 -14.21 -2.10 -3.42
CA LYS A 131 -14.98 -3.33 -3.16
C LYS A 131 -14.25 -4.32 -2.24
N GLY A 132 -12.97 -4.12 -1.94
CA GLY A 132 -12.20 -4.95 -1.01
C GLY A 132 -11.40 -4.12 -0.01
N LEU A 133 -10.80 -4.80 0.97
CA LEU A 133 -9.95 -4.18 1.98
C LEU A 133 -8.70 -5.04 2.19
N ILE A 134 -7.53 -4.41 2.30
CA ILE A 134 -6.24 -5.10 2.50
C ILE A 134 -5.95 -5.20 4.00
N LEU A 135 -5.68 -6.40 4.50
CA LEU A 135 -5.29 -6.64 5.90
C LEU A 135 -3.78 -6.42 6.03
N PHE A 136 -3.38 -5.67 7.06
CA PHE A 136 -1.98 -5.43 7.38
C PHE A 136 -1.77 -5.34 8.90
N GLN A 137 -0.52 -5.37 9.32
CA GLN A 137 -0.09 -5.12 10.69
C GLN A 137 0.82 -3.90 10.71
N ASP A 138 0.32 -2.81 11.28
CA ASP A 138 1.07 -1.56 11.47
C ASP A 138 2.21 -1.80 12.49
N LEU A 139 3.45 -1.82 12.02
CA LEU A 139 4.62 -2.17 12.83
C LEU A 139 5.26 -0.94 13.49
N ASN A 140 5.15 0.22 12.85
CA ASN A 140 5.76 1.46 13.31
C ASN A 140 4.77 2.39 14.05
N ASN A 141 3.51 1.99 14.17
CA ASN A 141 2.41 2.69 14.83
C ASN A 141 1.99 4.03 14.19
N ASN A 142 2.22 4.21 12.89
CA ASN A 142 1.86 5.44 12.18
C ASN A 142 0.41 5.45 11.65
N ASN A 143 -0.35 4.37 11.85
CA ASN A 143 -1.71 4.11 11.33
C ASN A 143 -1.84 4.06 9.81
N ARG A 144 -0.76 3.73 9.10
CA ARG A 144 -0.71 3.63 7.64
C ARG A 144 -0.22 2.24 7.26
N LEU A 145 -0.47 1.86 6.01
CA LEU A 145 0.25 0.79 5.34
C LEU A 145 1.25 1.48 4.44
N ASP A 146 2.51 1.60 4.85
CA ASP A 146 3.52 2.38 4.11
C ASP A 146 4.34 1.55 3.14
N ASN A 147 4.74 0.34 3.54
CA ASN A 147 5.49 -0.59 2.72
C ASN A 147 5.10 -2.07 2.96
N GLY A 148 5.74 -2.96 2.22
CA GLY A 148 5.47 -4.39 2.24
C GLY A 148 5.87 -5.09 3.54
N GLU A 149 6.73 -4.51 4.38
CA GLU A 149 7.05 -5.09 5.70
C GLU A 149 5.80 -5.19 6.59
N GLU A 150 4.80 -4.35 6.36
CA GLU A 150 3.54 -4.39 7.12
C GLU A 150 2.52 -5.38 6.55
N LEU A 151 2.77 -5.90 5.34
CA LEU A 151 2.01 -7.00 4.75
C LEU A 151 2.54 -8.35 5.25
N MET A 152 1.68 -9.06 5.98
CA MET A 152 2.04 -10.35 6.59
C MET A 152 2.52 -11.40 5.58
N THR A 153 1.93 -11.40 4.39
CA THR A 153 2.22 -12.30 3.26
C THR A 153 3.42 -11.89 2.43
N ALA A 154 3.91 -10.65 2.57
CA ALA A 154 5.17 -10.23 1.97
C ALA A 154 6.37 -10.59 2.89
N ARG A 155 6.18 -10.56 4.22
CA ARG A 155 7.19 -11.03 5.18
C ARG A 155 7.38 -12.54 5.24
N ASP A 156 6.33 -13.30 4.93
CA ASP A 156 6.34 -14.75 4.96
C ASP A 156 5.40 -15.29 3.88
N GLU A 157 6.02 -15.88 2.86
CA GLU A 157 5.39 -16.39 1.65
C GLU A 157 4.49 -17.61 1.90
N ARG A 158 4.48 -18.16 3.13
CA ARG A 158 3.58 -19.25 3.50
C ARG A 158 2.17 -18.72 3.71
N GLU A 159 1.38 -18.81 2.65
CA GLU A 159 -0.02 -18.39 2.51
C GLU A 159 -0.80 -18.04 3.78
N TRP A 160 -1.00 -18.94 4.76
CA TRP A 160 -1.81 -18.68 5.98
C TRP A 160 -1.03 -18.76 7.29
N GLU A 161 0.27 -19.08 7.24
CA GLU A 161 1.09 -19.25 8.43
C GLU A 161 1.23 -17.96 9.26
N PRO A 162 1.34 -16.76 8.64
CA PRO A 162 1.41 -15.51 9.39
C PRO A 162 0.20 -15.29 10.29
N LEU A 163 -1.02 -15.57 9.82
CA LEU A 163 -2.23 -15.45 10.64
C LEU A 163 -2.31 -16.56 11.70
N ARG A 164 -1.85 -17.77 11.39
CA ARG A 164 -1.77 -18.88 12.37
C ARG A 164 -0.78 -18.61 13.49
N ALA A 165 0.31 -17.91 13.21
CA ALA A 165 1.27 -17.50 14.22
C ALA A 165 0.69 -16.51 15.25
N LEU A 166 -0.38 -15.77 14.88
CA LEU A 166 -1.07 -14.85 15.78
C LEU A 166 -2.10 -15.53 16.69
N ASP A 167 -2.51 -16.77 16.38
CA ASP A 167 -3.40 -17.59 17.22
C ASP A 167 -2.61 -18.13 18.43
N SER A 168 -2.73 -17.39 19.53
CA SER A 168 -1.98 -17.61 20.77
C SER A 168 -2.49 -18.81 21.55
N ASN A 169 -3.78 -19.12 21.42
CA ASN A 169 -4.44 -20.18 22.17
C ASN A 169 -4.57 -21.50 21.37
N LYS A 170 -4.23 -21.46 20.07
CA LYS A 170 -4.16 -22.59 19.12
C LYS A 170 -5.49 -23.30 18.92
N ASP A 171 -6.60 -22.58 19.02
CA ASP A 171 -7.93 -23.12 18.74
C ASP A 171 -8.34 -22.99 17.27
N TYR A 172 -7.40 -22.53 16.42
CA TYR A 172 -7.56 -22.27 14.99
C TYR A 172 -8.57 -21.15 14.69
N MET A 173 -8.86 -20.30 15.66
CA MET A 173 -9.67 -19.10 15.49
C MET A 173 -8.87 -17.88 15.97
N LEU A 174 -8.42 -17.07 15.02
CA LEU A 174 -7.79 -15.80 15.37
C LEU A 174 -8.88 -14.77 15.71
N ASP A 175 -9.08 -14.52 17.00
CA ASP A 175 -10.19 -13.70 17.51
C ASP A 175 -9.81 -12.81 18.72
N GLY A 176 -10.81 -12.20 19.37
CA GLY A 176 -10.59 -11.32 20.51
C GLY A 176 -9.94 -11.96 21.75
N ARG A 177 -9.78 -13.29 21.78
CA ARG A 177 -9.02 -14.05 22.78
C ARG A 177 -7.52 -14.07 22.48
N ASP A 178 -7.11 -13.67 21.29
CA ASP A 178 -5.71 -13.52 20.89
C ASP A 178 -5.27 -12.06 21.00
N PRO A 179 -4.24 -11.75 21.81
CA PRO A 179 -3.77 -10.38 21.98
C PRO A 179 -3.38 -9.71 20.65
N ALA A 180 -2.78 -10.47 19.73
CA ALA A 180 -2.34 -9.99 18.42
C ALA A 180 -3.51 -9.63 17.48
N PHE A 181 -4.72 -10.15 17.71
CA PHE A 181 -5.88 -9.80 16.89
C PHE A 181 -6.18 -8.29 16.90
N ARG A 182 -5.88 -7.61 18.01
CA ARG A 182 -6.10 -6.16 18.15
C ARG A 182 -5.10 -5.31 17.38
N THR A 183 -3.98 -5.87 16.94
CA THR A 183 -2.96 -5.14 16.17
C THR A 183 -3.29 -5.08 14.68
N LEU A 184 -4.19 -5.95 14.21
CA LEU A 184 -4.56 -6.04 12.81
C LEU A 184 -5.43 -4.86 12.36
N LYS A 185 -5.14 -4.36 11.16
CA LYS A 185 -5.86 -3.24 10.53
C LYS A 185 -6.21 -3.59 9.10
N PHE A 186 -7.27 -2.97 8.60
CA PHE A 186 -7.67 -3.00 7.20
C PHE A 186 -7.44 -1.63 6.59
N LEU A 187 -6.78 -1.58 5.44
CA LEU A 187 -6.77 -0.42 4.56
C LEU A 187 -7.98 -0.51 3.62
N TRP A 188 -8.78 0.56 3.58
CA TRP A 188 -9.91 0.68 2.65
C TRP A 188 -9.76 1.94 1.79
N ASP A 189 -9.20 1.77 0.58
CA ASP A 189 -9.14 2.80 -0.45
C ASP A 189 -10.55 3.06 -1.01
N LYS A 190 -11.31 3.89 -0.29
CA LYS A 190 -12.74 4.13 -0.57
C LYS A 190 -12.93 5.12 -1.70
N ASN A 191 -12.02 6.06 -1.86
CA ASN A 191 -12.09 7.14 -2.86
C ASN A 191 -11.33 6.78 -4.16
N GLY A 192 -10.63 5.64 -4.19
CA GLY A 192 -9.86 5.17 -5.34
C GLY A 192 -8.64 6.06 -5.64
N ASN A 193 -8.23 6.89 -4.68
CA ASN A 193 -7.09 7.78 -4.83
C ASN A 193 -5.76 7.05 -4.65
N GLN A 194 -5.81 5.78 -4.23
CA GLN A 194 -4.64 4.94 -4.01
C GLN A 194 -3.62 5.58 -3.05
N ALA A 195 -4.13 6.33 -2.06
CA ALA A 195 -3.32 6.97 -1.03
C ALA A 195 -3.38 6.17 0.26
N PHE A 196 -2.22 6.01 0.91
CA PHE A 196 -2.09 5.31 2.18
C PHE A 196 -2.44 6.23 3.35
N SER A 197 -3.66 6.80 3.38
CA SER A 197 -4.03 7.78 4.41
C SER A 197 -4.35 7.11 5.76
N PRO A 198 -3.92 7.69 6.91
CA PRO A 198 -4.40 7.24 8.22
C PRO A 198 -5.92 7.23 8.36
N SER A 199 -6.62 8.08 7.59
CA SER A 199 -8.09 8.19 7.62
C SER A 199 -8.81 7.01 6.95
N GLU A 200 -8.09 6.19 6.17
CA GLU A 200 -8.61 5.03 5.44
C GLU A 200 -8.29 3.70 6.14
N THR A 201 -7.59 3.78 7.26
CA THR A 201 -7.22 2.66 8.11
C THR A 201 -8.33 2.34 9.12
N ILE A 202 -8.75 1.07 9.16
CA ILE A 202 -9.81 0.58 10.03
C ILE A 202 -9.27 -0.57 10.89
N PRO A 203 -9.33 -0.48 12.23
CA PRO A 203 -8.97 -1.63 13.08
C PRO A 203 -9.80 -2.87 12.72
N ALA A 204 -9.15 -4.01 12.50
CA ALA A 204 -9.78 -5.21 11.94
C ALA A 204 -10.97 -5.71 12.78
N TYR A 205 -10.84 -5.62 14.12
CA TYR A 205 -11.88 -6.02 15.07
C TYR A 205 -13.20 -5.25 14.91
N LYS A 206 -13.22 -4.10 14.22
CA LYS A 206 -14.47 -3.36 13.93
C LYS A 206 -15.30 -4.04 12.85
N LEU A 207 -14.66 -4.78 11.94
CA LEU A 207 -15.32 -5.41 10.78
C LEU A 207 -15.44 -6.93 10.93
N VAL A 208 -14.44 -7.57 11.55
CA VAL A 208 -14.35 -9.02 11.71
C VAL A 208 -14.22 -9.34 13.20
N ARG A 209 -14.94 -10.35 13.68
CA ARG A 209 -14.84 -10.88 15.06
C ARG A 209 -13.84 -12.02 15.17
N ALA A 210 -13.72 -12.82 14.11
CA ALA A 210 -12.79 -13.95 14.06
C ALA A 210 -12.44 -14.31 12.61
N PHE A 211 -11.20 -14.76 12.40
CA PHE A 211 -10.75 -15.47 11.21
C PHE A 211 -10.70 -16.97 11.49
N ILE A 212 -11.32 -17.80 10.65
CA ILE A 212 -11.41 -19.25 10.86
C ILE A 212 -10.27 -19.94 10.10
N LEU A 213 -9.22 -20.37 10.80
CA LEU A 213 -7.97 -20.84 10.20
C LEU A 213 -7.95 -22.34 9.85
N THR A 214 -8.96 -23.11 10.28
CA THR A 214 -9.13 -24.52 9.91
C THR A 214 -9.57 -24.72 8.47
N ASP A 215 -10.33 -23.77 7.94
CA ASP A 215 -11.11 -23.94 6.72
C ASP A 215 -10.47 -23.17 5.57
N VAL A 216 -9.26 -23.57 5.19
CA VAL A 216 -8.59 -23.03 3.99
C VAL A 216 -9.22 -23.66 2.75
N ASN A 217 -9.87 -22.83 1.93
CA ASN A 217 -10.60 -23.26 0.74
C ASN A 217 -9.87 -22.80 -0.53
N PRO A 218 -9.39 -23.70 -1.40
CA PRO A 218 -8.72 -23.32 -2.63
C PRO A 218 -9.70 -22.70 -3.64
N ILE A 219 -9.23 -21.71 -4.40
CA ILE A 219 -9.98 -21.12 -5.51
C ILE A 219 -9.76 -21.97 -6.76
N THR A 220 -10.76 -22.79 -7.10
CA THR A 220 -10.70 -23.73 -8.23
C THR A 220 -11.32 -23.16 -9.50
N THR A 221 -12.21 -22.17 -9.39
CA THR A 221 -12.89 -21.53 -10.52
C THR A 221 -12.02 -20.46 -11.15
N ASN A 222 -11.79 -20.53 -12.47
CA ASN A 222 -11.11 -19.47 -13.22
C ASN A 222 -12.11 -18.53 -13.89
N ILE A 223 -12.58 -17.52 -13.15
CA ILE A 223 -13.44 -16.48 -13.69
C ILE A 223 -12.55 -15.41 -14.35
N LYS A 224 -12.81 -15.10 -15.61
CA LYS A 224 -12.16 -14.03 -16.35
C LYS A 224 -13.11 -12.85 -16.52
N THR A 225 -12.56 -11.65 -16.49
CA THR A 225 -13.26 -10.42 -16.88
C THR A 225 -12.28 -9.44 -17.51
N THR A 226 -12.79 -8.32 -17.99
CA THR A 226 -11.98 -7.22 -18.50
C THR A 226 -12.03 -6.08 -17.49
N TYR A 227 -10.87 -5.70 -16.96
CA TYR A 227 -10.69 -4.43 -16.29
C TYR A 227 -10.56 -3.34 -17.36
N VAL A 228 -11.36 -2.28 -17.26
CA VAL A 228 -11.23 -1.11 -18.12
C VAL A 228 -10.73 0.02 -17.24
N ASP A 229 -9.52 0.49 -17.55
CA ASP A 229 -8.91 1.59 -16.84
C ASP A 229 -9.77 2.86 -17.00
N PRO A 230 -10.25 3.47 -15.90
CA PRO A 230 -11.16 4.61 -15.98
C PRO A 230 -10.59 5.83 -16.70
N GLN A 231 -9.25 5.96 -16.75
CA GLN A 231 -8.56 7.13 -17.29
C GLN A 231 -8.07 6.89 -18.71
N THR A 232 -7.45 5.73 -18.97
CA THR A 232 -6.88 5.41 -20.29
C THR A 232 -7.84 4.65 -21.19
N HIS A 233 -8.98 4.21 -20.66
CA HIS A 233 -9.92 3.31 -21.32
C HIS A 233 -9.29 2.01 -21.84
N LYS A 234 -8.06 1.69 -21.41
CA LYS A 234 -7.35 0.48 -21.80
C LYS A 234 -8.01 -0.73 -21.14
N ALA A 235 -8.35 -1.70 -21.96
CA ALA A 235 -8.89 -2.98 -21.53
C ALA A 235 -7.75 -3.95 -21.22
N THR A 236 -7.76 -4.49 -20.00
CA THR A 236 -6.83 -5.55 -19.54
C THR A 236 -7.66 -6.76 -19.12
N GLU A 237 -7.36 -7.94 -19.68
CA GLU A 237 -7.98 -9.18 -19.20
C GLU A 237 -7.40 -9.52 -17.82
N ILE A 238 -8.29 -9.73 -16.85
CA ILE A 238 -7.93 -10.18 -15.50
C ILE A 238 -8.62 -11.50 -15.21
N SER A 239 -7.94 -12.36 -14.45
CA SER A 239 -8.46 -13.69 -14.11
C SER A 239 -8.31 -13.97 -12.63
N LEU A 240 -9.37 -14.52 -12.02
CA LEU A 240 -9.41 -14.73 -10.58
C LEU A 240 -8.24 -15.61 -10.09
N ARG A 241 -7.89 -16.66 -10.84
CA ARG A 241 -6.80 -17.57 -10.46
C ARG A 241 -5.39 -17.01 -10.69
N ALA A 242 -5.25 -15.92 -11.43
CA ALA A 242 -3.96 -15.23 -11.52
C ALA A 242 -3.66 -14.42 -10.26
N PHE A 243 -4.70 -13.93 -9.57
CA PHE A 243 -4.54 -13.02 -8.44
C PHE A 243 -4.90 -13.62 -7.10
N PHE A 244 -5.69 -14.70 -7.03
CA PHE A 244 -6.09 -15.30 -5.76
C PHE A 244 -5.93 -16.82 -5.76
N THR A 245 -5.39 -17.35 -4.66
CA THR A 245 -5.08 -18.79 -4.51
C THR A 245 -6.11 -19.52 -3.65
N SER A 246 -6.47 -18.96 -2.50
CA SER A 246 -7.41 -19.56 -1.56
C SER A 246 -8.11 -18.50 -0.71
N TYR A 247 -9.04 -18.94 0.14
CA TYR A 247 -9.71 -18.08 1.12
C TYR A 247 -10.04 -18.83 2.40
N ILE A 248 -10.22 -18.08 3.48
CA ILE A 248 -10.76 -18.56 4.76
C ILE A 248 -12.08 -17.87 5.09
N PRO A 249 -13.02 -18.57 5.77
CA PRO A 249 -14.20 -17.94 6.33
C PRO A 249 -13.86 -16.93 7.43
N THR A 250 -14.71 -15.92 7.55
CA THR A 250 -14.62 -14.92 8.63
C THR A 250 -15.98 -14.72 9.28
N LEU A 251 -15.97 -14.39 10.57
CA LEU A 251 -17.17 -14.01 11.31
C LEU A 251 -17.27 -12.48 11.33
N ALA A 252 -18.01 -11.87 10.39
CA ALA A 252 -18.18 -10.42 10.36
C ALA A 252 -18.95 -9.89 11.59
N THR A 253 -18.64 -8.66 12.00
CA THR A 253 -19.33 -8.00 13.13
C THR A 253 -20.81 -7.71 12.85
N ASN A 254 -21.17 -7.55 11.57
CA ASN A 254 -22.53 -7.31 11.11
C ASN A 254 -23.37 -8.60 10.94
N GLY A 255 -22.80 -9.78 11.22
CA GLY A 255 -23.48 -11.07 11.11
C GLY A 255 -23.62 -11.61 9.69
N HIS A 256 -23.12 -10.92 8.67
CA HIS A 256 -23.08 -11.44 7.30
C HIS A 256 -21.84 -12.33 7.08
N PRO A 257 -21.95 -13.44 6.34
CA PRO A 257 -20.79 -14.22 5.95
C PRO A 257 -19.85 -13.41 5.05
N SER A 258 -18.57 -13.36 5.39
CA SER A 258 -17.49 -12.80 4.57
C SER A 258 -16.31 -13.76 4.50
N VAL A 259 -15.42 -13.53 3.55
CA VAL A 259 -14.21 -14.33 3.35
C VAL A 259 -12.99 -13.42 3.30
N LEU A 260 -11.88 -13.91 3.85
CA LEU A 260 -10.57 -13.33 3.67
C LEU A 260 -9.87 -14.15 2.59
N LEU A 261 -9.49 -13.49 1.50
CA LEU A 261 -8.83 -14.10 0.34
C LEU A 261 -7.32 -13.93 0.46
N HIS A 262 -6.55 -14.91 0.01
CA HIS A 262 -5.12 -14.73 -0.22
C HIS A 262 -4.89 -14.25 -1.65
N MET A 263 -4.38 -13.03 -1.79
CA MET A 263 -4.04 -12.40 -3.05
C MET A 263 -2.55 -12.52 -3.32
N LEU A 264 -2.18 -12.89 -4.54
CA LEU A 264 -0.83 -12.72 -5.08
C LEU A 264 -0.77 -11.39 -5.83
N PHE A 265 0.28 -10.60 -5.62
CA PHE A 265 0.47 -9.41 -6.43
C PHE A 265 1.04 -9.79 -7.79
N GLU A 266 0.35 -9.36 -8.86
CA GLU A 266 1.07 -9.05 -10.08
C GLU A 266 1.97 -7.88 -9.71
N HIS A 267 3.27 -8.06 -9.81
CA HIS A 267 4.21 -6.97 -9.67
C HIS A 267 4.99 -6.91 -10.96
N HIS A 268 5.04 -5.72 -11.53
CA HIS A 268 6.17 -5.37 -12.35
C HIS A 268 7.09 -4.67 -11.38
N LYS A 269 8.39 -4.99 -11.39
CA LYS A 269 9.39 -3.97 -11.03
C LYS A 269 9.23 -2.86 -12.07
N ALA A 270 8.18 -2.08 -11.93
CA ALA A 270 8.10 -0.76 -12.49
C ALA A 270 9.20 -0.06 -11.75
N SER A 271 10.28 0.20 -12.49
CA SER A 271 11.48 0.87 -12.02
C SER A 271 11.08 1.87 -10.95
N ALA A 272 11.27 1.51 -9.69
CA ALA A 272 11.25 2.47 -8.63
C ALA A 272 12.14 3.62 -9.06
N PHE A 273 11.74 4.86 -8.80
CA PHE A 273 12.61 5.97 -9.10
C PHE A 273 13.82 5.83 -8.20
N PRO A 274 15.00 5.55 -8.76
CA PRO A 274 16.13 5.21 -7.92
C PRO A 274 16.34 6.32 -6.90
N THR A 275 16.23 6.00 -5.62
CA THR A 275 16.55 6.91 -4.53
C THR A 275 18.06 6.97 -4.32
N LEU A 276 18.55 7.98 -3.59
CA LEU A 276 19.98 7.99 -3.29
C LEU A 276 20.40 6.79 -2.43
N PRO A 277 19.65 6.38 -1.37
CA PRO A 277 19.91 5.14 -0.65
C PRO A 277 19.99 3.91 -1.55
N SER A 278 19.05 3.73 -2.50
CA SER A 278 19.08 2.55 -3.39
C SER A 278 20.27 2.57 -4.34
N ARG A 279 20.70 3.74 -4.83
CA ARG A 279 21.94 3.89 -5.64
C ARG A 279 23.23 3.57 -4.88
N LEU A 280 23.23 3.74 -3.56
CA LEU A 280 24.41 3.53 -2.72
C LEU A 280 24.46 2.14 -2.06
N LYS A 281 23.45 1.30 -2.30
CA LYS A 281 23.39 -0.08 -1.76
C LYS A 281 24.64 -0.86 -2.20
N GLY A 282 25.43 -1.32 -1.22
CA GLY A 282 26.67 -2.07 -1.46
C GLY A 282 27.87 -1.22 -1.88
N VAL A 283 27.76 0.12 -1.87
CA VAL A 283 28.87 1.03 -2.14
C VAL A 283 29.62 1.34 -0.83
N GLU A 284 30.94 1.18 -0.84
CA GLU A 284 31.78 1.56 0.30
C GLU A 284 31.71 3.07 0.55
N GLY A 285 31.43 3.48 1.79
CA GLY A 285 31.25 4.90 2.15
C GLY A 285 29.85 5.47 1.90
N ALA A 286 28.83 4.62 1.68
CA ALA A 286 27.44 5.03 1.51
C ALA A 286 26.93 5.94 2.64
N GLU A 287 27.17 5.61 3.91
CA GLU A 287 26.70 6.39 5.07
C GLU A 287 27.24 7.83 5.08
N ALA A 288 28.53 8.01 4.76
CA ALA A 288 29.13 9.33 4.68
C ALA A 288 28.51 10.17 3.55
N THR A 289 28.22 9.52 2.42
CA THR A 289 27.53 10.15 1.28
C THR A 289 26.10 10.55 1.68
N LEU A 290 25.32 9.65 2.28
CA LEU A 290 23.96 9.97 2.74
C LEU A 290 23.96 11.13 3.75
N SER A 291 24.91 11.14 4.68
CA SER A 291 25.06 12.24 5.64
C SER A 291 25.42 13.57 4.97
N GLU A 292 26.25 13.58 3.92
CA GLU A 292 26.53 14.78 3.13
C GLU A 292 25.26 15.30 2.44
N TYR A 293 24.49 14.43 1.80
CA TYR A 293 23.33 14.82 0.99
C TYR A 293 22.12 15.24 1.85
N SER A 294 21.98 14.69 3.07
CA SER A 294 20.94 15.08 4.03
C SER A 294 20.92 16.57 4.41
N ARG A 295 22.00 17.32 4.09
CA ARG A 295 22.12 18.77 4.31
C ARG A 295 21.48 19.62 3.22
N TYR A 296 21.05 19.00 2.12
CA TYR A 296 20.44 19.67 0.99
C TYR A 296 18.96 19.29 0.90
N PRO A 297 18.08 20.19 0.42
CA PRO A 297 16.69 19.85 0.14
C PRO A 297 16.59 18.63 -0.76
N ASN A 298 15.66 17.72 -0.45
CA ASN A 298 15.28 16.61 -1.31
C ASN A 298 13.84 16.80 -1.83
N MET A 299 13.55 16.12 -2.93
CA MET A 299 12.20 15.94 -3.45
C MET A 299 12.10 14.51 -3.94
N ARG A 300 10.98 13.85 -3.62
CA ARG A 300 10.71 12.50 -4.10
C ARG A 300 10.67 12.46 -5.64
N GLY A 301 11.17 11.36 -6.19
CA GLY A 301 11.05 11.03 -7.61
C GLY A 301 9.64 10.61 -8.04
N PHE A 302 9.43 10.50 -9.35
CA PHE A 302 8.16 10.13 -10.03
C PHE A 302 8.43 9.17 -11.18
N SER A 303 7.44 8.42 -11.69
CA SER A 303 7.45 7.36 -12.73
C SER A 303 8.63 7.20 -13.74
N GLU A 304 9.39 8.25 -14.05
CA GLU A 304 10.56 8.25 -14.95
C GLU A 304 11.78 9.05 -14.41
N LEU A 305 11.74 9.48 -13.15
CA LEU A 305 12.60 10.49 -12.55
C LEU A 305 12.94 10.10 -11.11
N SER A 306 14.21 9.75 -10.86
CA SER A 306 14.81 9.60 -9.52
C SER A 306 14.52 10.76 -8.58
N ASP A 307 14.62 10.53 -7.26
CA ASP A 307 14.61 11.62 -6.28
C ASP A 307 15.74 12.65 -6.58
N LEU A 308 15.60 13.85 -6.01
CA LEU A 308 16.52 14.94 -6.31
C LEU A 308 17.95 14.60 -5.89
N HIS A 309 18.15 13.95 -4.75
CA HIS A 309 19.47 13.55 -4.24
C HIS A 309 20.18 12.52 -5.13
N ALA A 310 19.46 11.52 -5.63
CA ALA A 310 19.94 10.53 -6.57
C ALA A 310 20.38 11.17 -7.88
N GLU A 311 19.58 12.11 -8.40
CA GLU A 311 19.95 12.86 -9.60
C GLU A 311 21.17 13.76 -9.35
N MET A 312 21.25 14.44 -8.21
CA MET A 312 22.43 15.21 -7.81
C MET A 312 23.69 14.34 -7.75
N TYR A 313 23.58 13.09 -7.29
CA TYR A 313 24.70 12.15 -7.24
C TYR A 313 25.26 11.82 -8.62
N GLY A 314 24.39 11.71 -9.63
CA GLY A 314 24.78 11.48 -11.02
C GLY A 314 25.13 12.73 -11.82
N ASP A 315 24.71 13.92 -11.36
CA ASP A 315 24.85 15.19 -12.07
C ASP A 315 25.54 16.26 -11.18
N PRO A 316 26.86 16.44 -11.32
CA PRO A 316 27.62 17.41 -10.52
C PRO A 316 27.16 18.86 -10.65
N VAL A 317 26.54 19.21 -11.78
CA VAL A 317 26.05 20.58 -11.96
C VAL A 317 24.69 20.75 -11.29
N LEU A 318 23.81 19.75 -11.34
CA LEU A 318 22.58 19.76 -10.53
C LEU A 318 22.92 19.83 -9.04
N LYS A 319 23.90 19.04 -8.59
CA LYS A 319 24.43 19.13 -7.21
C LYS A 319 24.87 20.55 -6.89
N LYS A 320 25.68 21.18 -7.76
CA LYS A 320 26.13 22.57 -7.57
C LYS A 320 24.94 23.53 -7.47
N MET A 321 23.94 23.40 -8.33
CA MET A 321 22.76 24.29 -8.33
C MET A 321 21.98 24.19 -7.02
N VAL A 322 21.76 22.97 -6.51
CA VAL A 322 21.08 22.76 -5.22
C VAL A 322 21.94 23.25 -4.06
N THR A 323 23.26 23.03 -4.09
CA THR A 323 24.20 23.56 -3.09
C THR A 323 24.20 25.09 -3.06
N ASP A 324 24.29 25.75 -4.23
CA ASP A 324 24.26 27.21 -4.35
C ASP A 324 22.93 27.77 -3.83
N PHE A 325 21.80 27.13 -4.19
CA PHE A 325 20.48 27.49 -3.70
C PHE A 325 20.39 27.39 -2.17
N SER A 326 20.86 26.27 -1.60
CA SER A 326 20.83 26.02 -0.15
C SER A 326 21.76 26.93 0.65
N ALA A 327 22.80 27.49 0.01
CA ALA A 327 23.75 28.40 0.62
C ALA A 327 23.25 29.87 0.68
N ARG A 328 22.16 30.20 -0.02
CA ARG A 328 21.55 31.53 0.06
C ARG A 328 21.01 31.79 1.46
N THR A 329 21.09 33.04 1.91
CA THR A 329 20.50 33.44 3.20
C THR A 329 18.97 33.33 3.16
N PRO A 330 18.31 33.14 4.32
CA PRO A 330 16.85 33.16 4.40
C PRO A 330 16.23 34.39 3.74
N GLU A 331 16.82 35.57 3.94
CA GLU A 331 16.36 36.83 3.37
C GLU A 331 16.54 36.86 1.86
N ALA A 332 17.66 36.36 1.34
CA ALA A 332 17.85 36.28 -0.11
C ALA A 332 16.82 35.33 -0.74
N LEU A 333 16.52 34.19 -0.09
CA LEU A 333 15.53 33.23 -0.59
C LEU A 333 14.10 33.80 -0.63
N LEU A 334 13.72 34.63 0.35
CA LEU A 334 12.35 35.13 0.50
C LEU A 334 12.12 36.53 -0.09
N LEU A 335 13.11 37.43 -0.02
CA LEU A 335 12.99 38.82 -0.47
C LEU A 335 13.45 39.05 -1.93
N GLU A 336 14.04 38.04 -2.58
CA GLU A 336 14.37 38.07 -4.02
C GLU A 336 13.54 37.02 -4.80
N PRO A 337 12.19 37.12 -4.80
CA PRO A 337 11.32 36.05 -5.27
C PRO A 337 11.53 35.68 -6.74
N ALA A 338 11.78 36.66 -7.61
CA ALA A 338 12.10 36.43 -9.02
C ALA A 338 13.38 35.60 -9.22
N ARG A 339 14.41 35.83 -8.40
CA ARG A 339 15.65 35.07 -8.46
C ARG A 339 15.46 33.67 -7.89
N THR A 340 14.76 33.55 -6.77
CA THR A 340 14.40 32.25 -6.16
C THR A 340 13.60 31.39 -7.14
N ARG A 341 12.63 31.98 -7.84
CA ARG A 341 11.90 31.32 -8.92
C ARG A 341 12.83 30.86 -10.04
N ALA A 342 13.74 31.72 -10.50
CA ALA A 342 14.68 31.36 -11.57
C ALA A 342 15.61 30.21 -11.18
N ASP A 343 16.17 30.23 -9.97
CA ASP A 343 17.03 29.17 -9.44
C ASP A 343 16.28 27.83 -9.36
N LEU A 344 15.08 27.84 -8.78
CA LEU A 344 14.24 26.66 -8.67
C LEU A 344 13.82 26.12 -10.05
N MET A 345 13.43 26.98 -10.98
CA MET A 345 13.12 26.55 -12.36
C MET A 345 14.32 25.88 -13.03
N ALA A 346 15.51 26.44 -12.87
CA ALA A 346 16.71 25.84 -13.42
C ALA A 346 17.00 24.45 -12.79
N ILE A 347 16.84 24.32 -11.47
CA ILE A 347 16.97 23.04 -10.76
C ILE A 347 15.94 22.03 -11.28
N LEU A 348 14.66 22.40 -11.33
CA LEU A 348 13.57 21.49 -11.68
C LEU A 348 13.62 21.04 -13.15
N LEU A 349 13.95 21.93 -14.08
CA LEU A 349 14.10 21.56 -15.50
C LEU A 349 15.29 20.62 -15.73
N ARG A 350 16.38 20.80 -14.97
CA ARG A 350 17.55 19.93 -15.04
C ARG A 350 17.28 18.58 -14.37
N TRP A 351 16.70 18.60 -13.18
CA TRP A 351 16.24 17.41 -12.46
C TRP A 351 15.32 16.58 -13.34
N GLY A 352 14.27 17.18 -13.93
CA GLY A 352 13.33 16.48 -14.81
C GLY A 352 13.90 15.97 -16.13
N ARG A 353 15.17 16.26 -16.44
CA ARG A 353 15.84 15.89 -17.70
C ARG A 353 15.08 16.37 -18.93
N VAL A 354 14.61 17.61 -18.90
CA VAL A 354 13.83 18.24 -19.99
C VAL A 354 14.57 19.38 -20.69
N MET A 355 15.80 19.68 -20.27
CA MET A 355 16.61 20.79 -20.79
C MET A 355 16.89 20.69 -22.29
N GLN A 356 16.91 19.49 -22.84
CA GLN A 356 17.13 19.19 -24.25
C GLN A 356 15.88 19.37 -25.14
N ILE A 357 14.70 19.56 -24.54
CA ILE A 357 13.47 19.79 -25.29
C ILE A 357 13.44 21.24 -25.76
N GLU A 358 13.19 21.45 -27.05
CA GLU A 358 13.03 22.80 -27.60
C GLU A 358 11.77 23.47 -27.02
N PRO A 359 11.83 24.70 -26.48
CA PRO A 359 10.68 25.33 -25.81
C PRO A 359 9.41 25.41 -26.66
N GLY A 360 9.55 25.61 -27.98
CA GLY A 360 8.43 25.73 -28.91
C GLY A 360 7.94 24.41 -29.51
N LYS A 361 8.50 23.25 -29.09
CA LYS A 361 8.26 21.95 -29.73
C LYS A 361 6.78 21.54 -29.72
N ARG A 362 6.04 21.96 -28.69
CA ARG A 362 4.61 21.68 -28.51
C ARG A 362 3.75 22.93 -28.69
N GLY A 363 4.15 23.79 -29.63
CA GLY A 363 3.48 25.06 -29.94
C GLY A 363 4.07 26.26 -29.21
N TRP A 364 3.48 27.43 -29.45
CA TRP A 364 3.98 28.71 -28.93
C TRP A 364 3.29 29.18 -27.65
N PHE A 365 2.25 28.47 -27.21
CA PHE A 365 1.44 28.90 -26.07
C PHE A 365 2.00 28.43 -24.73
N VAL A 366 2.71 27.30 -24.64
CA VAL A 366 3.34 26.79 -23.41
C VAL A 366 4.77 26.34 -23.72
N ASP A 367 5.70 26.53 -22.79
CA ASP A 367 7.05 25.97 -22.91
C ASP A 367 6.97 24.44 -22.82
N ALA A 368 7.39 23.75 -23.87
CA ALA A 368 7.34 22.30 -23.97
C ALA A 368 8.16 21.59 -22.88
N ARG A 369 9.20 22.24 -22.34
CA ARG A 369 10.00 21.69 -21.24
C ARG A 369 9.23 21.68 -19.93
N ILE A 370 8.49 22.77 -19.67
CA ILE A 370 7.61 22.88 -18.50
C ILE A 370 6.52 21.82 -18.57
N LEU A 371 5.90 21.66 -19.73
CA LEU A 371 4.87 20.64 -19.92
C LEU A 371 5.42 19.23 -19.71
N ALA A 372 6.58 18.91 -20.29
CA ALA A 372 7.21 17.61 -20.12
C ALA A 372 7.60 17.33 -18.65
N LEU A 373 8.00 18.37 -17.92
CA LEU A 373 8.28 18.26 -16.49
C LEU A 373 6.99 18.03 -15.69
N GLN A 374 5.93 18.80 -15.97
CA GLN A 374 4.62 18.65 -15.34
C GLN A 374 4.05 17.23 -15.56
N GLU A 375 4.18 16.67 -16.77
CA GLU A 375 3.76 15.30 -17.09
C GLU A 375 4.48 14.26 -16.22
N LYS A 376 5.80 14.43 -16.05
CA LYS A 376 6.60 13.55 -15.19
C LYS A 376 6.21 13.67 -13.73
N MET A 377 6.02 14.89 -13.23
CA MET A 377 5.71 15.14 -11.82
C MET A 377 4.27 14.79 -11.43
N THR A 378 3.33 14.84 -12.38
CA THR A 378 1.93 14.48 -12.12
C THR A 378 1.60 13.04 -12.47
N GLU A 379 2.54 12.34 -13.13
CA GLU A 379 2.34 11.01 -13.74
C GLU A 379 1.10 10.94 -14.64
N ARG A 380 0.65 12.10 -15.12
CA ARG A 380 -0.43 12.28 -16.06
C ARG A 380 0.19 12.76 -17.35
N SER A 381 0.16 11.91 -18.37
CA SER A 381 0.41 12.40 -19.72
C SER A 381 -0.69 13.42 -20.04
N VAL A 382 -0.31 14.61 -20.48
CA VAL A 382 -1.31 15.60 -20.92
C VAL A 382 -2.01 15.10 -22.19
N TYR A 383 -1.43 14.10 -22.90
CA TYR A 383 -2.04 13.49 -24.08
C TYR A 383 -1.78 11.98 -24.19
N ASP A 384 -2.87 11.23 -24.34
CA ASP A 384 -2.91 9.79 -24.60
C ASP A 384 -2.63 9.51 -26.09
N SER A 385 -2.07 8.34 -26.41
CA SER A 385 -1.79 7.78 -27.76
C SER A 385 -0.42 7.97 -28.45
N GLY A 386 0.58 8.62 -27.83
CA GLY A 386 1.93 8.71 -28.44
C GLY A 386 2.02 9.63 -29.67
N VAL A 387 1.02 10.49 -29.85
CA VAL A 387 1.02 11.61 -30.81
C VAL A 387 1.31 12.88 -30.02
N GLU A 388 2.39 13.61 -30.35
CA GLU A 388 2.68 14.93 -29.77
C GLU A 388 1.60 15.93 -30.21
N ILE A 389 0.64 16.22 -29.33
CA ILE A 389 -0.41 17.22 -29.58
C ILE A 389 0.07 18.59 -29.10
N THR A 390 -0.17 19.61 -29.92
CA THR A 390 0.08 21.02 -29.59
C THR A 390 -1.16 21.59 -28.90
N PRO A 391 -1.09 22.00 -27.61
CA PRO A 391 -2.24 22.55 -26.91
C PRO A 391 -2.79 23.79 -27.61
N HIS A 392 -4.11 23.88 -27.71
CA HIS A 392 -4.77 25.10 -28.18
C HIS A 392 -4.66 26.22 -27.12
N PRO A 393 -4.89 27.50 -27.47
CA PRO A 393 -4.65 28.63 -26.56
C PRO A 393 -5.37 28.52 -25.20
N GLU A 394 -6.60 27.99 -25.19
CA GLU A 394 -7.41 27.84 -23.97
C GLU A 394 -6.83 26.74 -23.06
N GLU A 395 -6.53 25.57 -23.61
CA GLU A 395 -5.87 24.47 -22.89
C GLU A 395 -4.50 24.88 -22.36
N ALA A 396 -3.74 25.65 -23.14
CA ALA A 396 -2.45 26.19 -22.74
C ALA A 396 -2.55 27.12 -21.52
N GLN A 397 -3.64 27.87 -21.38
CA GLN A 397 -3.86 28.73 -20.22
C GLN A 397 -4.14 27.90 -18.97
N GLU A 398 -4.93 26.84 -19.10
CA GLU A 398 -5.23 25.93 -17.99
C GLU A 398 -3.98 25.18 -17.53
N LEU A 399 -3.19 24.65 -18.47
CA LEU A 399 -1.93 23.96 -18.17
C LEU A 399 -0.92 24.86 -17.45
N LYS A 400 -0.84 26.13 -17.83
CA LYS A 400 -0.02 27.11 -17.11
C LYS A 400 -0.50 27.33 -15.69
N ALA A 401 -1.80 27.46 -15.47
CA ALA A 401 -2.34 27.64 -14.13
C ALA A 401 -2.04 26.42 -13.24
N GLN A 402 -2.27 25.21 -13.77
CA GLN A 402 -1.91 23.96 -13.08
C GLN A 402 -0.41 23.86 -12.79
N TRP A 403 0.44 24.35 -13.70
CA TRP A 403 1.88 24.41 -13.48
C TRP A 403 2.25 25.38 -12.35
N GLU A 404 1.67 26.58 -12.31
CA GLU A 404 1.93 27.53 -11.23
C GLU A 404 1.54 26.93 -9.87
N ASP A 405 0.36 26.31 -9.79
CA ASP A 405 -0.07 25.61 -8.58
C ASP A 405 0.92 24.50 -8.19
N LEU A 406 1.35 23.67 -9.13
CA LEU A 406 2.34 22.61 -8.86
C LEU A 406 3.71 23.19 -8.45
N PHE A 407 4.13 24.27 -9.11
CA PHE A 407 5.40 24.91 -8.82
C PHE A 407 5.41 25.51 -7.42
N ASP A 408 4.34 26.15 -6.99
CA ASP A 408 4.23 26.76 -5.66
C ASP A 408 4.34 25.72 -4.55
N GLN A 409 3.75 24.54 -4.77
CA GLN A 409 3.85 23.38 -3.90
C GLN A 409 5.29 22.86 -3.75
N VAL A 410 6.01 22.80 -4.87
CA VAL A 410 7.40 22.33 -4.91
C VAL A 410 8.34 23.38 -4.31
N ARG A 411 8.12 24.65 -4.64
CA ARG A 411 8.83 25.81 -4.09
C ARG A 411 8.72 25.83 -2.57
N ALA A 412 7.51 25.67 -2.02
CA ALA A 412 7.28 25.65 -0.59
C ALA A 412 8.04 24.50 0.11
N ARG A 413 7.92 23.26 -0.40
CA ARG A 413 8.61 22.10 0.18
C ARG A 413 10.14 22.25 0.15
N LEU A 414 10.69 22.76 -0.94
CA LEU A 414 12.13 22.99 -1.06
C LEU A 414 12.59 24.12 -0.14
N LEU A 415 11.88 25.24 -0.07
CA LEU A 415 12.23 26.37 0.80
C LEU A 415 12.16 25.99 2.28
N LEU A 416 11.17 25.20 2.68
CA LEU A 416 11.06 24.74 4.06
C LEU A 416 12.28 23.92 4.51
N GLN A 417 12.89 23.15 3.61
CA GLN A 417 14.09 22.36 3.89
C GLN A 417 15.38 23.20 3.92
N THR A 418 15.31 24.50 3.62
CA THR A 418 16.47 25.41 3.72
C THR A 418 16.51 26.15 5.06
N GLN A 419 17.52 27.00 5.24
CA GLN A 419 17.59 27.91 6.38
C GLN A 419 16.36 28.83 6.51
N ALA A 420 15.65 29.12 5.42
CA ALA A 420 14.41 29.90 5.46
C ALA A 420 13.32 29.18 6.27
N GLY A 421 13.11 27.88 6.02
CA GLY A 421 12.16 27.09 6.80
C GLY A 421 12.61 26.90 8.25
N HIS A 422 13.90 26.66 8.52
CA HIS A 422 14.40 26.59 9.90
C HIS A 422 14.28 27.91 10.68
N LYS A 423 14.30 29.06 10.00
CA LYS A 423 14.01 30.36 10.63
C LYS A 423 12.51 30.55 10.87
N LEU A 424 11.68 30.09 9.95
CA LEU A 424 10.23 30.14 10.05
C LEU A 424 9.71 29.20 11.15
N PHE A 425 10.29 28.00 11.27
CA PHE A 425 9.96 26.95 12.24
C PHE A 425 11.22 26.55 13.04
N PRO A 426 11.54 27.30 14.11
CA PRO A 426 12.77 27.11 14.88
C PRO A 426 12.81 25.81 15.70
N GLY A 427 11.67 25.17 15.94
CA GLY A 427 11.63 23.91 16.70
C GLY A 427 12.14 22.71 15.92
N GLY A 428 12.23 22.78 14.59
CA GLY A 428 12.77 21.73 13.73
C GLY A 428 12.02 21.60 12.42
N VAL A 429 12.75 21.21 11.37
CA VAL A 429 12.20 20.88 10.05
C VAL A 429 12.88 19.62 9.55
N THR A 430 12.09 18.63 9.14
CA THR A 430 12.55 17.37 8.57
C THR A 430 11.69 16.99 7.36
N TYR A 431 12.27 16.40 6.34
CA TYR A 431 11.53 15.91 5.18
C TYR A 431 11.26 14.41 5.31
N ASP A 432 10.00 14.02 5.17
CA ASP A 432 9.54 12.64 5.13
C ASP A 432 9.38 12.24 3.65
N GLU A 433 10.31 11.40 3.18
CA GLU A 433 10.40 11.01 1.77
C GLU A 433 9.24 10.09 1.34
N GLU A 434 8.77 9.24 2.25
CA GLU A 434 7.66 8.33 2.02
C GLU A 434 6.34 9.09 1.94
N ALA A 435 6.08 9.95 2.93
CA ALA A 435 4.87 10.76 2.98
C ALA A 435 4.88 11.96 2.02
N GLN A 436 6.05 12.33 1.46
CA GLN A 436 6.26 13.55 0.65
C GLN A 436 5.90 14.84 1.39
N GLU A 437 6.11 14.84 2.70
CA GLU A 437 5.69 15.89 3.60
C GLU A 437 6.90 16.50 4.29
N VAL A 438 6.89 17.82 4.45
CA VAL A 438 7.84 18.48 5.35
C VAL A 438 7.21 18.48 6.73
N LYS A 439 7.80 17.72 7.64
CA LYS A 439 7.43 17.73 9.06
C LYS A 439 8.11 18.90 9.77
N VAL A 440 7.33 19.62 10.57
CA VAL A 440 7.82 20.71 11.42
C VAL A 440 7.47 20.45 12.87
N THR A 441 8.31 20.97 13.77
CA THR A 441 8.10 20.91 15.22
C THR A 441 8.08 22.32 15.80
N GLY A 442 7.15 22.57 16.73
CA GLY A 442 7.00 23.86 17.39
C GLY A 442 6.27 24.93 16.55
N GLU A 443 6.17 26.13 17.11
CA GLU A 443 5.37 27.22 16.54
C GLU A 443 6.12 28.01 15.44
N VAL A 444 5.35 28.70 14.59
CA VAL A 444 5.90 29.65 13.62
C VAL A 444 6.53 30.86 14.34
N SER A 445 7.72 31.27 13.88
CA SER A 445 8.46 32.38 14.47
C SER A 445 7.86 33.74 14.13
N LYS A 446 7.07 34.29 15.06
CA LYS A 446 6.46 35.63 14.95
C LYS A 446 7.51 36.73 14.81
N ASP A 447 8.60 36.64 15.57
CA ASP A 447 9.71 37.60 15.51
C ASP A 447 10.39 37.60 14.13
N TYR A 448 10.59 36.41 13.55
CA TYR A 448 11.16 36.30 12.22
C TYR A 448 10.23 36.90 11.16
N LEU A 449 8.93 36.55 11.18
CA LEU A 449 7.94 37.12 10.27
C LEU A 449 7.90 38.65 10.35
N LEU A 450 7.88 39.22 11.56
CA LEU A 450 7.89 40.68 11.73
C LEU A 450 9.18 41.31 11.18
N SER A 451 10.33 40.69 11.44
CA SER A 451 11.62 41.16 10.89
C SER A 451 11.64 41.12 9.36
N LEU A 452 11.03 40.11 8.76
CA LEU A 452 10.93 39.93 7.33
C LEU A 452 9.99 40.99 6.72
N ALA A 453 8.84 41.25 7.36
CA ALA A 453 7.90 42.28 6.92
C ALA A 453 8.52 43.68 6.93
N LEU A 454 9.35 43.99 7.92
CA LEU A 454 10.09 45.26 8.01
C LEU A 454 11.11 45.41 6.86
N GLN A 455 11.86 44.36 6.54
CA GLN A 455 12.81 44.38 5.42
C GLN A 455 12.09 44.47 4.06
N ALA A 456 10.94 43.80 3.95
CA ALA A 456 10.11 43.79 2.75
C ALA A 456 9.48 45.16 2.41
N GLN A 457 9.52 46.15 3.32
CA GLN A 457 9.05 47.51 3.03
C GLN A 457 9.82 48.18 1.88
N SER A 458 11.05 47.73 1.62
CA SER A 458 11.85 48.19 0.48
C SER A 458 11.41 47.63 -0.87
N LEU A 459 10.59 46.57 -0.87
CA LEU A 459 10.12 45.89 -2.08
C LEU A 459 8.94 46.61 -2.75
N SER A 460 8.62 46.23 -3.98
CA SER A 460 7.41 46.70 -4.64
C SER A 460 6.15 46.13 -3.97
N ALA A 461 4.99 46.76 -4.20
CA ALA A 461 3.72 46.22 -3.70
C ALA A 461 3.37 44.84 -4.28
N ALA A 462 3.85 44.53 -5.50
CA ALA A 462 3.68 43.22 -6.12
C ALA A 462 4.56 42.18 -5.44
N ASP A 463 5.84 42.47 -5.23
CA ASP A 463 6.78 41.56 -4.57
C ASP A 463 6.39 41.30 -3.11
N ARG A 464 5.82 42.28 -2.40
CA ARG A 464 5.28 42.07 -1.05
C ARG A 464 4.09 41.09 -1.05
N ARG A 465 3.26 41.10 -2.10
CA ARG A 465 2.16 40.12 -2.24
C ARG A 465 2.69 38.75 -2.57
N GLU A 466 3.70 38.65 -3.44
CA GLU A 466 4.35 37.38 -3.73
C GLU A 466 5.05 36.79 -2.50
N LEU A 467 5.70 37.63 -1.68
CA LEU A 467 6.27 37.22 -0.40
C LEU A 467 5.20 36.66 0.54
N LEU A 468 4.06 37.34 0.67
CA LEU A 468 2.95 36.86 1.48
C LEU A 468 2.49 35.47 1.00
N ASP A 469 2.29 35.32 -0.30
CA ASP A 469 1.87 34.07 -0.92
C ASP A 469 2.88 32.92 -0.70
N ILE A 470 4.18 33.19 -0.82
CA ILE A 470 5.25 32.24 -0.49
C ILE A 470 5.14 31.78 0.96
N ILE A 471 4.99 32.71 1.91
CA ILE A 471 4.90 32.38 3.34
C ILE A 471 3.65 31.57 3.64
N VAL A 472 2.50 31.97 3.09
CA VAL A 472 1.23 31.23 3.24
C VAL A 472 1.38 29.80 2.73
N THR A 473 1.98 29.63 1.56
CA THR A 473 2.18 28.32 0.95
C THR A 473 3.17 27.48 1.74
N MET A 474 4.28 28.06 2.20
CA MET A 474 5.22 27.37 3.10
C MET A 474 4.53 26.90 4.38
N MET A 475 3.68 27.71 5.00
CA MET A 475 2.93 27.31 6.19
C MET A 475 1.90 26.23 5.89
N ALA A 476 1.25 26.26 4.72
CA ALA A 476 0.27 25.25 4.30
C ALA A 476 0.90 23.86 4.06
N TYR A 477 2.17 23.80 3.64
CA TYR A 477 2.91 22.56 3.40
C TYR A 477 3.81 22.13 4.57
N ALA A 478 3.79 22.86 5.68
CA ALA A 478 4.44 22.48 6.93
C ALA A 478 3.49 21.62 7.77
N VAL A 479 3.73 20.31 7.81
CA VAL A 479 2.88 19.35 8.53
C VAL A 479 3.41 19.14 9.96
N PRO A 480 2.60 19.27 11.01
CA PRO A 480 3.05 18.98 12.38
C PRO A 480 3.57 17.54 12.52
N GLY A 481 4.69 17.38 13.23
CA GLY A 481 5.25 16.06 13.54
C GLY A 481 4.35 15.22 14.45
N PRO A 482 4.44 13.86 14.41
CA PRO A 482 3.58 12.95 15.18
C PRO A 482 3.74 13.09 16.70
N ASP A 483 4.90 13.55 17.17
CA ASP A 483 5.22 13.73 18.59
C ASP A 483 4.96 15.17 19.10
N ASP A 484 4.25 16.01 18.33
CA ASP A 484 3.94 17.38 18.74
C ASP A 484 2.55 17.46 19.44
N PRO A 485 2.48 17.48 20.79
CA PRO A 485 1.22 17.61 21.52
C PRO A 485 0.50 18.94 21.27
N SER A 486 1.12 19.91 20.58
CA SER A 486 0.55 21.20 20.21
C SER A 486 -0.05 21.23 18.79
N ALA A 487 -0.09 20.11 18.05
CA ALA A 487 -0.54 20.06 16.65
C ALA A 487 -1.94 20.68 16.38
N GLY A 488 -2.84 20.70 17.36
CA GLY A 488 -4.13 21.41 17.27
C GLY A 488 -4.04 22.94 17.41
N ASP A 489 -3.02 23.44 18.11
CA ASP A 489 -2.75 24.85 18.41
C ASP A 489 -1.95 25.54 17.30
N VAL A 490 -1.11 24.78 16.57
CA VAL A 490 -0.29 25.28 15.45
C VAL A 490 -1.14 25.99 14.38
N SER A 491 -2.33 25.46 14.05
CA SER A 491 -3.20 26.06 13.01
C SER A 491 -3.79 27.43 13.42
N ALA A 492 -4.18 27.60 14.69
CA ALA A 492 -4.78 28.82 15.21
C ALA A 492 -3.73 29.91 15.46
N GLN A 493 -2.60 29.53 16.06
CA GLN A 493 -1.48 30.44 16.31
C GLN A 493 -0.79 30.88 15.00
N SER A 494 -0.76 30.01 14.00
CA SER A 494 -0.33 30.34 12.63
C SER A 494 -1.22 31.40 11.99
N ALA A 495 -2.53 31.35 12.24
CA ALA A 495 -3.47 32.34 11.72
C ALA A 495 -3.21 33.74 12.31
N ASP A 496 -2.97 33.82 13.63
CA ASP A 496 -2.63 35.08 14.30
C ASP A 496 -1.28 35.64 13.84
N ALA A 497 -0.27 34.79 13.71
CA ALA A 497 1.05 35.18 13.21
C ALA A 497 0.97 35.70 11.77
N LEU A 498 0.18 35.03 10.91
CA LEU A 498 -0.03 35.42 9.53
C LEU A 498 -0.81 36.74 9.42
N ALA A 499 -1.83 36.95 10.27
CA ALA A 499 -2.57 38.20 10.30
C ALA A 499 -1.67 39.38 10.71
N ALA A 500 -0.81 39.20 11.71
CA ALA A 500 0.17 40.20 12.13
C ALA A 500 1.21 40.48 11.01
N PHE A 501 1.68 39.43 10.33
CA PHE A 501 2.61 39.55 9.20
C PHE A 501 1.97 40.31 8.03
N HIS A 502 0.74 39.99 7.66
CA HIS A 502 -0.02 40.69 6.63
C HIS A 502 -0.16 42.19 6.96
N ALA A 503 -0.57 42.51 8.19
CA ALA A 503 -0.71 43.90 8.63
C ALA A 503 0.63 44.66 8.58
N ALA A 504 1.74 44.00 8.93
CA ALA A 504 3.07 44.61 8.85
C ALA A 504 3.56 44.79 7.40
N LEU A 505 3.19 43.91 6.47
CA LEU A 505 3.55 44.01 5.05
C LEU A 505 2.80 45.12 4.30
N PHE A 506 1.57 45.42 4.72
CA PHE A 506 0.70 46.41 4.09
C PHE A 506 0.20 47.42 5.14
N PRO A 507 1.11 48.27 5.68
CA PRO A 507 0.81 49.22 6.75
C PRO A 507 -0.09 50.38 6.33
#